data_AF-A0AAP0BZG1-F1
#
_entry.id   AF-A0AAP0BZG1-F1
#
_cell.length_a   1.000
_cell.length_b   1.000
_cell.length_c   1.000
_cell.angle_alpha   90.00
_cell.angle_beta   90.00
_cell.angle_gamma   90.00
#
_symmetry.space_group_name_H-M   'P 1'
#
loop_
_entity.id
_entity.type
_entity.pdbx_description
1 polymer ?
#
loop_
_entity_poly.entity_id
_entity_poly.type
_entity_poly.pdbx_seq_one_letter_code
_entity_poly.pdbx_strand_id
1 'polypeptide(L)'
;MRKAALLAAAICRRLLYHSGSFSLPPSSFTFRSPHLIRAALASNSDFSKALPASRYSFSSFTSRHRSTSQDPSCGEIATEDEDWGVEWEEEEETEPAMGDGGDGGGVVLGNVKWGEHALSLAREVLHSFGDDITLYAFKVSPKGYIYVRLDRLTNRYGCPDIEEIENFNKLYKKRLDEAGEAGAIPTDMALEVSSPGAERLLDFSRDLNRFRDMAMWVRYLEENENPGQHKQPVEKVLVFESMEGGAECCVFKLADVKENRAELGKGRPLTRKLKDWRLSLPFKSILRIKLYLDSRA
;
A
#
# COMPACT_ATOMS: atom_id res chain seq x y z
N MET A 1 12.56 13.69 66.19
CA MET A 1 12.42 15.03 65.55
C MET A 1 11.30 14.91 64.51
N ARG A 2 10.12 15.49 64.78
CA ARG A 2 9.46 16.58 64.00
C ARG A 2 9.44 16.31 62.48
N LYS A 3 8.33 16.33 61.73
CA LYS A 3 6.90 16.66 61.87
C LYS A 3 6.20 16.14 60.59
N ALA A 4 4.92 15.73 60.71
CA ALA A 4 3.73 16.03 59.86
C ALA A 4 3.94 16.55 58.42
N ALA A 5 3.06 16.39 57.43
CA ALA A 5 1.78 15.72 57.15
C ALA A 5 1.42 16.21 55.73
N LEU A 6 0.66 15.45 54.92
CA LEU A 6 -0.56 15.93 54.24
C LEU A 6 -1.20 14.86 53.36
N LEU A 7 -2.50 14.72 53.61
CA LEU A 7 -3.51 14.01 52.85
C LEU A 7 -3.67 14.58 51.43
N ALA A 8 -4.01 13.71 50.47
CA ALA A 8 -5.11 13.96 49.55
C ALA A 8 -5.64 12.63 48.98
N ALA A 9 -6.90 12.36 49.28
CA ALA A 9 -7.70 11.27 48.72
C ALA A 9 -8.62 11.83 47.63
N ALA A 10 -8.80 11.07 46.55
CA ALA A 10 -9.94 11.15 45.61
C ALA A 10 -10.07 9.73 45.04
N ILE A 11 -11.01 8.86 45.44
CA ILE A 11 -12.47 8.90 45.32
C ILE A 11 -12.92 9.39 43.94
N CYS A 12 -13.00 8.46 42.97
CA CYS A 12 -13.90 8.61 41.84
C CYS A 12 -14.99 7.55 41.93
N ARG A 13 -16.23 8.04 42.06
CA ARG A 13 -17.44 7.29 42.38
C ARG A 13 -17.99 6.60 41.14
N ARG A 14 -18.40 5.33 41.32
CA ARG A 14 -19.37 4.65 40.46
C ARG A 14 -20.70 5.42 40.52
N LEU A 15 -21.25 5.77 39.36
CA LEU A 15 -22.67 6.09 39.21
C LEU A 15 -23.34 4.94 38.48
N LEU A 16 -24.11 4.17 39.25
CA LEU A 16 -25.17 3.30 38.79
C LEU A 16 -26.41 4.17 38.57
N TYR A 17 -27.04 4.07 37.39
CA TYR A 17 -28.43 4.46 37.20
C TYR A 17 -29.23 3.20 36.86
N HIS A 18 -30.33 3.04 37.57
CA HIS A 18 -31.33 2.01 37.35
C HIS A 18 -32.73 2.62 37.40
N SER A 19 -33.63 1.96 36.69
CA SER A 19 -35.10 2.03 36.71
C SER A 19 -35.80 3.12 35.90
N GLY A 20 -36.51 2.61 34.88
CA GLY A 20 -37.52 3.28 34.06
C GLY A 20 -38.27 2.19 33.29
N SER A 21 -39.16 1.51 34.00
CA SER A 21 -40.00 0.40 33.56
C SER A 21 -41.21 0.86 32.74
N PHE A 22 -41.45 0.24 31.58
CA PHE A 22 -42.77 0.17 30.95
C PHE A 22 -43.02 -1.25 30.39
N SER A 23 -44.26 -1.70 30.55
CA SER A 23 -44.76 -3.07 30.38
C SER A 23 -45.73 -3.15 29.19
N LEU A 24 -45.43 -4.03 28.22
CA LEU A 24 -46.24 -5.01 27.42
C LEU A 24 -47.64 -4.63 26.85
N PRO A 25 -48.32 -5.40 25.93
CA PRO A 25 -48.04 -6.75 25.38
C PRO A 25 -48.28 -6.85 23.82
N PRO A 26 -48.73 -7.96 23.19
CA PRO A 26 -47.89 -8.78 22.32
C PRO A 26 -48.45 -8.98 20.89
N SER A 27 -47.63 -9.48 19.96
CA SER A 27 -48.15 -10.17 18.77
C SER A 27 -47.24 -11.31 18.36
N SER A 28 -47.78 -12.51 18.57
CA SER A 28 -47.36 -13.82 18.16
C SER A 28 -47.36 -13.99 16.63
N PHE A 29 -46.27 -14.51 16.06
CA PHE A 29 -46.36 -15.44 14.94
C PHE A 29 -45.24 -16.49 15.02
N THR A 30 -45.70 -17.72 15.22
CA THR A 30 -45.01 -18.99 15.05
C THR A 30 -44.78 -19.29 13.57
N PHE A 31 -43.61 -19.82 13.17
CA PHE A 31 -43.52 -21.14 12.50
C PHE A 31 -42.06 -21.60 12.27
N ARG A 32 -41.69 -22.67 12.98
CA ARG A 32 -41.13 -23.95 12.49
C ARG A 32 -39.85 -23.96 11.63
N SER A 33 -38.77 -24.43 12.25
CA SER A 33 -37.80 -25.33 11.63
C SER A 33 -38.46 -26.64 11.19
N PRO A 34 -37.80 -27.40 10.30
CA PRO A 34 -37.48 -28.77 10.72
C PRO A 34 -36.02 -29.14 10.50
N HIS A 35 -35.63 -30.07 11.36
CA HIS A 35 -34.36 -30.75 11.48
C HIS A 35 -34.13 -31.85 10.42
N LEU A 36 -32.83 -32.02 10.10
CA LEU A 36 -32.05 -33.28 9.98
C LEU A 36 -32.45 -34.31 8.92
N ILE A 37 -31.49 -34.65 8.04
CA ILE A 37 -30.89 -36.01 7.98
C ILE A 37 -29.37 -35.89 7.74
N ARG A 38 -28.64 -36.67 8.53
CA ARG A 38 -27.20 -36.96 8.54
C ARG A 38 -26.97 -38.26 7.77
N ALA A 39 -25.98 -38.32 6.89
CA ALA A 39 -25.20 -39.55 6.64
C ALA A 39 -23.89 -39.22 5.92
N ALA A 40 -22.79 -39.66 6.53
CA ALA A 40 -21.45 -39.70 5.97
C ALA A 40 -21.30 -40.91 5.03
N LEU A 41 -20.39 -40.84 4.06
CA LEU A 41 -19.34 -41.84 3.82
C LEU A 41 -18.36 -41.34 2.75
N ALA A 42 -17.11 -41.71 2.96
CA ALA A 42 -15.91 -41.28 2.26
C ALA A 42 -15.75 -41.90 0.86
N SER A 43 -15.05 -41.21 -0.05
CA SER A 43 -13.75 -41.68 -0.58
C SER A 43 -13.21 -40.73 -1.65
N ASN A 44 -11.95 -40.33 -1.45
CA ASN A 44 -10.88 -40.02 -2.41
C ASN A 44 -11.23 -39.95 -3.90
N SER A 45 -10.87 -38.83 -4.52
CA SER A 45 -9.97 -38.84 -5.68
C SER A 45 -9.47 -37.42 -5.98
N ASP A 46 -8.14 -37.33 -6.03
CA ASP A 46 -7.34 -36.19 -6.48
C ASP A 46 -7.84 -35.57 -7.77
N PHE A 47 -7.96 -34.24 -7.79
CA PHE A 47 -7.80 -33.42 -9.00
C PHE A 47 -7.39 -32.01 -8.59
N SER A 48 -6.12 -31.86 -8.23
CA SER A 48 -5.44 -30.57 -8.14
C SER A 48 -5.31 -29.99 -9.55
N LYS A 49 -6.27 -29.15 -9.94
CA LYS A 49 -6.07 -28.21 -11.05
C LYS A 49 -5.09 -27.14 -10.57
N ALA A 50 -3.84 -27.27 -11.02
CA ALA A 50 -2.84 -26.23 -10.94
C ALA A 50 -3.37 -24.98 -11.66
N LEU A 51 -3.59 -23.90 -10.91
CA LEU A 51 -3.72 -22.56 -11.46
C LEU A 51 -2.30 -22.00 -11.66
N PRO A 52 -2.03 -21.28 -12.75
CA PRO A 52 -0.68 -20.82 -13.05
C PRO A 52 -0.24 -19.77 -12.02
N ALA A 53 1.01 -19.90 -11.58
CA ALA A 53 1.71 -18.88 -10.82
C ALA A 53 1.82 -17.61 -11.69
N SER A 54 1.01 -16.60 -11.38
CA SER A 54 1.19 -15.26 -11.95
C SER A 54 2.48 -14.70 -11.39
N ARG A 55 3.50 -14.60 -12.25
CA ARG A 55 4.69 -13.80 -11.99
C ARG A 55 4.24 -12.34 -12.06
N TYR A 56 4.16 -11.67 -10.92
CA TYR A 56 3.92 -10.23 -10.91
C TYR A 56 5.17 -9.55 -11.48
N SER A 57 5.11 -9.18 -12.75
CA SER A 57 6.08 -8.28 -13.37
C SER A 57 5.76 -6.86 -12.94
N PHE A 58 6.73 -6.16 -12.36
CA PHE A 58 6.69 -4.71 -12.32
C PHE A 58 6.83 -4.20 -13.75
N SER A 59 5.80 -3.52 -14.25
CA SER A 59 5.85 -2.88 -15.56
C SER A 59 6.21 -1.41 -15.40
N SER A 60 7.33 -1.01 -16.00
CA SER A 60 7.67 0.38 -16.23
C SER A 60 7.60 0.66 -17.74
N PHE A 61 7.02 1.80 -18.11
CA PHE A 61 7.05 2.29 -19.49
C PHE A 61 7.77 3.62 -19.55
N THR A 62 8.67 3.76 -20.52
CA THR A 62 9.48 4.97 -20.73
C THR A 62 9.26 5.53 -22.14
N SER A 63 9.28 6.85 -22.29
CA SER A 63 9.14 7.47 -23.61
C SER A 63 9.89 8.80 -23.72
N ARG A 64 10.66 8.97 -24.79
CA ARG A 64 11.19 10.27 -25.26
C ARG A 64 11.09 10.31 -26.79
N HIS A 65 10.76 11.46 -27.38
CA HIS A 65 10.82 11.66 -28.84
C HIS A 65 11.65 12.90 -29.14
N ARG A 66 12.69 12.72 -29.96
CA ARG A 66 13.44 13.83 -30.54
C ARG A 66 12.78 14.18 -31.88
N SER A 67 12.22 15.37 -32.00
CA SER A 67 11.65 15.86 -33.26
C SER A 67 12.79 16.25 -34.20
N THR A 68 13.26 15.29 -35.02
CA THR A 68 14.20 15.59 -36.11
C THR A 68 13.39 15.82 -37.39
N SER A 69 13.26 17.08 -37.78
CA SER A 69 12.75 17.48 -39.09
C SER A 69 13.91 17.61 -40.09
N GLN A 70 14.01 16.72 -41.10
CA GLN A 70 14.35 17.03 -42.51
C GLN A 70 14.59 15.79 -43.41
N ASP A 71 13.88 15.82 -44.54
CA ASP A 71 14.06 15.26 -45.90
C ASP A 71 14.30 13.76 -46.25
N PRO A 72 13.69 13.26 -47.35
CA PRO A 72 13.80 11.87 -47.80
C PRO A 72 14.85 11.70 -48.91
N SER A 73 15.93 10.97 -48.64
CA SER A 73 16.81 10.47 -49.72
C SER A 73 17.60 9.22 -49.31
N CYS A 74 17.30 8.13 -50.05
CA CYS A 74 18.12 6.95 -50.35
C CYS A 74 18.56 6.05 -49.19
N GLY A 75 18.21 4.76 -49.32
CA GLY A 75 18.37 3.76 -48.27
C GLY A 75 19.76 3.13 -48.16
N GLU A 76 20.01 2.63 -46.95
CA GLU A 76 20.77 1.45 -46.59
C GLU A 76 20.17 0.96 -45.26
N ILE A 77 19.75 -0.31 -45.19
CA ILE A 77 19.24 -0.90 -43.93
C ILE A 77 20.46 -1.23 -43.07
N ALA A 78 20.87 -0.26 -42.25
CA ALA A 78 21.70 -0.53 -41.08
C ALA A 78 20.75 -0.91 -39.94
N THR A 79 20.74 -2.17 -39.54
CA THR A 79 20.18 -2.57 -38.25
C THR A 79 21.16 -2.11 -37.17
N GLU A 80 21.14 -0.82 -36.89
CA GLU A 80 21.75 -0.27 -35.68
C GLU A 80 20.75 -0.55 -34.57
N ASP A 81 21.06 -1.55 -33.75
CA ASP A 81 20.47 -1.71 -32.43
C ASP A 81 20.90 -0.47 -31.62
N GLU A 82 20.19 0.65 -31.81
CA GLU A 82 20.34 1.86 -31.02
C GLU A 82 20.07 1.51 -29.56
N ASP A 83 21.14 1.48 -28.79
CA ASP A 83 21.15 1.34 -27.35
C ASP A 83 20.40 2.53 -26.73
N TRP A 84 19.11 2.36 -26.45
CA TRP A 84 18.23 3.34 -25.79
C TRP A 84 18.51 3.48 -24.29
N GLY A 85 19.79 3.46 -23.91
CA GLY A 85 20.24 3.71 -22.54
C GLY A 85 20.07 5.18 -22.17
N VAL A 86 18.84 5.59 -21.81
CA VAL A 86 18.63 6.84 -21.09
C VAL A 86 19.28 6.67 -19.72
N GLU A 87 20.40 7.35 -19.50
CA GLU A 87 21.04 7.48 -18.18
C GLU A 87 20.10 8.28 -17.28
N TRP A 88 19.26 7.55 -16.55
CA TRP A 88 18.41 8.12 -15.51
C TRP A 88 19.29 8.74 -14.42
N GLU A 89 18.74 9.71 -13.70
CA GLU A 89 19.40 10.15 -12.47
C GLU A 89 19.45 8.96 -11.52
N GLU A 90 20.65 8.46 -11.21
CA GLU A 90 20.85 7.60 -10.04
C GLU A 90 20.45 8.42 -8.82
N GLU A 91 19.20 8.30 -8.40
CA GLU A 91 18.78 8.80 -7.10
C GLU A 91 19.53 8.01 -6.03
N GLU A 92 20.14 8.72 -5.08
CA GLU A 92 20.77 8.10 -3.93
C GLU A 92 19.75 7.17 -3.26
N GLU A 93 20.09 5.87 -3.19
CA GLU A 93 19.22 4.83 -2.66
C GLU A 93 18.96 5.11 -1.17
N THR A 94 17.89 5.86 -0.92
CA THR A 94 17.48 6.32 0.40
C THR A 94 16.30 5.47 0.85
N GLU A 95 16.19 5.23 2.17
CA GLU A 95 15.02 4.53 2.69
C GLU A 95 13.76 5.34 2.37
N PRO A 96 12.69 4.71 1.85
CA PRO A 96 11.48 5.43 1.48
C PRO A 96 10.84 6.07 2.71
N ALA A 97 10.28 7.26 2.50
CA ALA A 97 9.63 8.05 3.53
C ALA A 97 8.26 8.54 3.04
N MET A 98 7.27 8.55 3.92
CA MET A 98 5.90 8.97 3.56
C MET A 98 5.90 10.33 2.85
N GLY A 99 5.37 10.38 1.64
CA GLY A 99 5.28 11.62 0.84
C GLY A 99 6.52 11.96 0.01
N ASP A 100 7.47 11.04 -0.17
CA ASP A 100 8.70 11.25 -0.96
C ASP A 100 8.50 11.31 -2.48
N GLY A 101 7.28 11.02 -2.98
CA GLY A 101 6.99 10.98 -4.41
C GLY A 101 7.48 9.71 -5.12
N GLY A 102 7.97 8.72 -4.38
CA GLY A 102 8.39 7.40 -4.84
C GLY A 102 7.62 6.28 -4.13
N ASP A 103 8.33 5.41 -3.42
CA ASP A 103 7.74 4.31 -2.64
C ASP A 103 7.03 4.78 -1.37
N GLY A 104 7.21 6.02 -0.92
CA GLY A 104 6.40 6.62 0.13
C GLY A 104 5.11 7.28 -0.36
N GLY A 105 4.88 7.30 -1.67
CA GLY A 105 3.74 7.96 -2.31
C GLY A 105 3.80 9.48 -2.23
N GLY A 106 2.70 10.14 -2.58
CA GLY A 106 2.55 11.59 -2.48
C GLY A 106 3.06 12.36 -3.71
N VAL A 107 3.07 13.70 -3.60
CA VAL A 107 3.36 14.60 -4.72
C VAL A 107 4.58 15.45 -4.39
N VAL A 108 5.61 15.38 -5.24
CA VAL A 108 6.86 16.16 -5.13
C VAL A 108 7.09 16.92 -6.43
N LEU A 109 6.94 18.24 -6.40
CA LEU A 109 7.01 19.08 -7.60
C LEU A 109 8.42 19.61 -7.92
N GLY A 110 9.45 19.19 -7.18
CA GLY A 110 10.85 19.54 -7.47
C GLY A 110 11.18 21.03 -7.48
N ASN A 111 10.33 21.88 -6.89
CA ASN A 111 10.43 23.35 -6.95
C ASN A 111 10.49 23.95 -8.37
N VAL A 112 9.93 23.27 -9.35
CA VAL A 112 9.77 23.80 -10.71
C VAL A 112 8.40 24.43 -10.91
N LYS A 113 8.34 25.60 -11.57
CA LYS A 113 7.09 26.34 -11.81
C LYS A 113 6.07 25.57 -12.66
N TRP A 114 6.56 24.70 -13.55
CA TRP A 114 5.73 23.91 -14.44
C TRP A 114 5.18 22.62 -13.80
N GLY A 115 5.70 22.23 -12.63
CA GLY A 115 5.34 20.97 -11.98
C GLY A 115 3.86 20.89 -11.60
N GLU A 116 3.27 22.00 -11.12
CA GLU A 116 1.82 22.06 -10.82
C GLU A 116 0.97 21.85 -12.08
N HIS A 117 1.40 22.42 -13.20
CA HIS A 117 0.68 22.27 -14.47
C HIS A 117 0.75 20.82 -14.96
N ALA A 118 1.94 20.21 -14.93
CA ALA A 118 2.09 18.79 -15.26
C ALA A 118 1.21 17.88 -14.37
N LEU A 119 1.18 18.15 -13.06
CA LEU A 119 0.33 17.41 -12.10
C LEU A 119 -1.17 17.59 -12.42
N SER A 120 -1.58 18.80 -12.82
CA SER A 120 -2.96 19.06 -13.26
C SER A 120 -3.32 18.22 -14.49
N LEU A 121 -2.45 18.20 -15.50
CA LEU A 121 -2.65 17.39 -16.71
C LEU A 121 -2.73 15.89 -16.38
N ALA A 122 -1.90 15.39 -15.47
CA ALA A 122 -1.96 13.99 -15.02
C ALA A 122 -3.31 13.66 -14.38
N ARG A 123 -3.83 14.55 -13.52
CA ARG A 123 -5.15 14.41 -12.91
C ARG A 123 -6.26 14.44 -13.94
N GLU A 124 -6.21 15.36 -14.91
CA GLU A 124 -7.21 15.42 -15.99
C GLU A 124 -7.27 14.13 -16.80
N VAL A 125 -6.12 13.55 -17.13
CA VAL A 125 -6.05 12.25 -17.81
C VAL A 125 -6.63 11.15 -16.93
N LEU A 126 -6.29 11.15 -15.63
CA LEU A 126 -6.77 10.14 -14.69
C LEU A 126 -8.31 10.12 -14.57
N HIS A 127 -8.99 11.26 -14.68
CA HIS A 127 -10.46 11.31 -14.67
C HIS A 127 -11.10 10.43 -15.77
N SER A 128 -10.38 10.16 -16.87
CA SER A 128 -10.89 9.27 -17.93
C SER A 128 -10.86 7.77 -17.58
N PHE A 129 -10.18 7.39 -16.49
CA PHE A 129 -10.05 6.01 -16.00
C PHE A 129 -11.04 5.66 -14.89
N GLY A 130 -11.88 6.61 -14.47
CA GLY A 130 -12.85 6.44 -13.38
C GLY A 130 -12.21 6.50 -11.99
N ASP A 131 -12.98 6.11 -10.97
CA ASP A 131 -12.56 6.22 -9.56
C ASP A 131 -11.72 5.03 -9.07
N ASP A 132 -11.51 4.01 -9.91
CA ASP A 132 -10.80 2.77 -9.56
C ASP A 132 -9.28 2.93 -9.62
N ILE A 133 -8.76 3.86 -10.41
CA ILE A 133 -7.32 4.13 -10.55
C ILE A 133 -7.02 5.50 -9.94
N THR A 134 -6.06 5.53 -9.04
CA THR A 134 -5.62 6.75 -8.37
C THR A 134 -4.13 7.00 -8.56
N LEU A 135 -3.71 8.23 -8.30
CA LEU A 135 -2.31 8.62 -8.28
C LEU A 135 -1.73 8.26 -6.90
N TYR A 136 -0.84 7.28 -6.86
CA TYR A 136 -0.10 6.92 -5.66
C TYR A 136 1.05 7.88 -5.41
N ALA A 137 1.87 8.10 -6.44
CA ALA A 137 3.01 9.00 -6.38
C ALA A 137 3.13 9.83 -7.65
N PHE A 138 3.62 11.06 -7.50
CA PHE A 138 3.97 11.94 -8.60
C PHE A 138 5.20 12.74 -8.23
N LYS A 139 6.26 12.61 -9.02
CA LYS A 139 7.52 13.32 -8.77
C LYS A 139 7.99 14.00 -10.05
N VAL A 140 8.47 15.22 -9.89
CA VAL A 140 9.08 15.99 -10.97
C VAL A 140 10.50 16.38 -10.57
N SER A 141 11.44 16.20 -11.49
CA SER A 141 12.82 16.65 -11.37
C SER A 141 13.04 17.98 -12.13
N PRO A 142 13.87 18.90 -11.61
CA PRO A 142 14.34 20.07 -12.35
C PRO A 142 14.97 19.76 -13.71
N LYS A 143 15.48 18.53 -13.91
CA LYS A 143 16.08 18.08 -15.17
C LYS A 143 15.06 17.62 -16.22
N GLY A 144 13.76 17.74 -15.94
CA GLY A 144 12.70 17.38 -16.90
C GLY A 144 12.27 15.91 -16.84
N TYR A 145 12.52 15.22 -15.73
CA TYR A 145 11.97 13.89 -15.48
C TYR A 145 10.64 13.97 -14.73
N ILE A 146 9.66 13.21 -15.18
CA ILE A 146 8.36 13.03 -14.52
C ILE A 146 8.20 11.55 -14.20
N TYR A 147 8.00 11.24 -12.92
CA TYR A 147 7.70 9.90 -12.43
C TYR A 147 6.26 9.85 -11.94
N VAL A 148 5.49 8.90 -12.46
CA VAL A 148 4.09 8.70 -12.11
C VAL A 148 3.90 7.27 -11.63
N ARG A 149 3.32 7.10 -10.44
CA ARG A 149 2.91 5.79 -9.92
C ARG A 149 1.40 5.72 -9.78
N LEU A 150 0.78 4.78 -10.50
CA LEU A 150 -0.67 4.57 -10.53
C LEU A 150 -1.05 3.39 -9.62
N ASP A 151 -2.10 3.54 -8.81
CA ASP A 151 -2.58 2.52 -7.89
C ASP A 151 -4.04 2.18 -8.18
N ARG A 152 -4.33 0.88 -8.30
CA ARG A 152 -5.68 0.38 -8.57
C ARG A 152 -6.36 -0.04 -7.27
N LEU A 153 -7.39 0.69 -6.86
CA LEU A 153 -8.02 0.53 -5.55
C LEU A 153 -8.76 -0.81 -5.39
N THR A 154 -9.29 -1.34 -6.49
CA THR A 154 -10.03 -2.61 -6.53
C THR A 154 -9.12 -3.83 -6.69
N ASN A 155 -7.85 -3.64 -7.04
CA ASN A 155 -6.88 -4.72 -7.20
C ASN A 155 -6.30 -5.15 -5.84
N ARG A 156 -6.15 -6.46 -5.64
CA ARG A 156 -5.61 -7.05 -4.40
C ARG A 156 -4.24 -6.49 -3.99
N TYR A 157 -3.36 -6.23 -4.95
CA TYR A 157 -2.01 -5.71 -4.73
C TYR A 157 -1.89 -4.20 -4.99
N GLY A 158 -2.98 -3.58 -5.44
CA GLY A 158 -2.97 -2.17 -5.85
C GLY A 158 -2.31 -1.91 -7.20
N CYS A 159 -2.02 -2.95 -8.00
CA CYS A 159 -1.36 -2.79 -9.29
C CYS A 159 -2.41 -2.61 -10.41
N PRO A 160 -2.35 -1.54 -11.20
CA PRO A 160 -3.05 -1.45 -12.48
C PRO A 160 -2.50 -2.46 -13.49
N ASP A 161 -3.30 -2.80 -14.49
CA ASP A 161 -2.86 -3.69 -15.57
C ASP A 161 -1.93 -2.96 -16.55
N ILE A 162 -1.13 -3.71 -17.31
CA ILE A 162 -0.17 -3.14 -18.26
C ILE A 162 -0.86 -2.24 -19.29
N GLU A 163 -2.03 -2.65 -19.78
CA GLU A 163 -2.81 -1.88 -20.74
C GLU A 163 -3.29 -0.54 -20.16
N GLU A 164 -3.58 -0.49 -18.85
CA GLU A 164 -4.00 0.73 -18.16
C GLU A 164 -2.83 1.70 -18.03
N ILE A 165 -1.65 1.19 -17.68
CA ILE A 165 -0.41 1.97 -17.58
C ILE A 165 -0.02 2.52 -18.96
N GLU A 166 -0.05 1.70 -20.01
CA GLU A 166 0.25 2.11 -21.38
C GLU A 166 -0.74 3.16 -21.89
N ASN A 167 -2.03 2.96 -21.65
CA ASN A 167 -3.06 3.92 -22.05
C ASN A 167 -2.90 5.26 -21.33
N PHE A 168 -2.65 5.24 -20.02
CA PHE A 168 -2.40 6.46 -19.25
C PHE A 168 -1.16 7.17 -19.78
N ASN A 169 -0.06 6.44 -19.97
CA ASN A 169 1.18 7.00 -20.49
C ASN A 169 0.98 7.67 -21.85
N LYS A 170 0.27 7.02 -22.78
CA LYS A 170 -0.03 7.59 -24.10
C LYS A 170 -0.84 8.87 -24.02
N LEU A 171 -1.90 8.89 -23.20
CA LEU A 171 -2.77 10.05 -23.05
C LEU A 171 -2.07 11.21 -22.35
N TYR A 172 -1.32 10.90 -21.28
CA TYR A 172 -0.60 11.91 -20.51
C TYR A 172 0.54 12.51 -21.31
N LYS A 173 1.32 11.68 -22.01
CA LYS A 173 2.34 12.17 -22.93
C LYS A 173 1.76 13.12 -23.98
N LYS A 174 0.63 12.77 -24.61
CA LYS A 174 -0.04 13.65 -25.57
C LYS A 174 -0.39 15.01 -24.96
N ARG A 175 -0.92 15.04 -23.73
CA ARG A 175 -1.23 16.29 -23.03
C ARG A 175 0.02 17.10 -22.68
N LEU A 176 1.12 16.44 -22.34
CA LEU A 176 2.40 17.10 -22.10
C LEU A 176 2.95 17.72 -23.39
N ASP A 177 2.90 17.00 -24.51
CA ASP A 177 3.34 17.50 -25.81
C ASP A 177 2.55 18.76 -26.23
N GLU A 178 1.21 18.72 -26.12
CA GLU A 178 0.33 19.88 -26.39
C GLU A 178 0.66 21.09 -25.51
N ALA A 179 0.91 20.87 -24.22
CA ALA A 179 1.30 21.93 -23.29
C ALA A 179 2.72 22.46 -23.54
N GLY A 180 3.62 21.60 -24.02
CA GLY A 180 4.97 21.95 -24.44
C GLY A 180 4.98 22.83 -25.69
N GLU A 181 4.15 22.51 -26.68
CA GLU A 181 3.95 23.33 -27.88
C GLU A 181 3.34 24.71 -27.54
N ALA A 182 2.44 24.76 -26.55
CA ALA A 182 1.88 26.00 -26.04
C ALA A 182 2.86 26.82 -25.18
N GLY A 183 4.05 26.29 -24.87
CA GLY A 183 5.06 26.93 -24.02
C GLY A 183 4.68 26.99 -22.54
N ALA A 184 3.69 26.20 -22.10
CA ALA A 184 3.27 26.13 -20.70
C ALA A 184 4.24 25.29 -19.85
N ILE A 185 4.89 24.30 -20.46
CA ILE A 185 5.87 23.41 -19.84
C ILE A 185 7.07 23.19 -20.79
N PRO A 186 8.23 22.69 -20.30
CA PRO A 186 9.36 22.37 -21.16
C PRO A 186 9.02 21.28 -22.19
N THR A 187 9.54 21.41 -23.42
CA THR A 187 9.24 20.47 -24.51
C THR A 187 10.02 19.15 -24.43
N ASP A 188 11.21 19.16 -23.83
CA ASP A 188 12.07 17.97 -23.70
C ASP A 188 11.95 17.41 -22.29
N MET A 189 10.94 16.56 -22.08
CA MET A 189 10.73 15.85 -20.81
C MET A 189 10.74 14.34 -21.03
N ALA A 190 11.22 13.61 -20.03
CA ALA A 190 11.10 12.17 -19.95
C ALA A 190 9.99 11.80 -18.97
N LEU A 191 9.15 10.85 -19.37
CA LEU A 191 8.05 10.33 -18.57
C LEU A 191 8.28 8.86 -18.26
N GLU A 192 8.17 8.51 -16.99
CA GLU A 192 8.05 7.14 -16.50
C GLU A 192 6.69 6.96 -15.83
N VAL A 193 5.95 5.93 -16.24
CA VAL A 193 4.70 5.51 -15.59
C VAL A 193 4.86 4.07 -15.12
N SER A 194 4.57 3.83 -13.84
CA SER A 194 4.66 2.51 -13.21
C SER A 194 3.57 2.31 -12.15
N SER A 195 3.47 1.09 -11.60
CA SER A 195 2.66 0.78 -10.42
C SER A 195 3.49 0.93 -9.14
N PRO A 196 2.89 1.16 -7.96
CA PRO A 196 3.63 1.09 -6.70
C PRO A 196 4.21 -0.31 -6.48
N GLY A 197 5.46 -0.35 -6.01
CA GLY A 197 6.22 -1.55 -5.73
C GLY A 197 5.70 -2.38 -4.55
N ALA A 198 6.38 -3.49 -4.24
CA ALA A 198 6.24 -4.16 -2.94
C ALA A 198 6.74 -3.28 -1.77
N GLU A 199 7.71 -2.43 -2.08
CA GLU A 199 8.36 -1.50 -1.16
C GLU A 199 7.49 -0.29 -0.80
N ARG A 200 6.31 -0.17 -1.42
CA ARG A 200 5.30 0.84 -1.11
C ARG A 200 5.05 0.94 0.39
N LEU A 201 5.11 2.16 0.91
CA LEU A 201 4.67 2.46 2.25
C LEU A 201 3.13 2.52 2.27
N LEU A 202 2.56 1.90 3.30
CA LEU A 202 1.11 1.87 3.50
C LEU A 202 0.69 2.92 4.53
N ASP A 203 -0.31 3.73 4.17
CA ASP A 203 -0.98 4.63 5.10
C ASP A 203 -1.94 3.82 5.97
N PHE A 204 -1.75 3.86 7.30
CA PHE A 204 -2.57 3.09 8.23
C PHE A 204 -4.05 3.47 8.20
N SER A 205 -4.38 4.72 7.85
CA SER A 205 -5.76 5.21 7.79
C SER A 205 -6.50 4.76 6.52
N ARG A 206 -5.77 4.59 5.42
CA ARG A 206 -6.36 4.34 4.09
C ARG A 206 -6.13 2.92 3.59
N ASP A 207 -4.91 2.40 3.75
CA ASP A 207 -4.45 1.21 3.05
C ASP A 207 -4.66 -0.08 3.85
N LEU A 208 -4.62 -0.05 5.19
CA LEU A 208 -4.68 -1.29 5.99
C LEU A 208 -5.96 -2.09 5.79
N ASN A 209 -7.11 -1.42 5.68
CA ASN A 209 -8.37 -2.11 5.41
C ASN A 209 -8.39 -2.73 4.01
N ARG A 210 -7.80 -2.06 3.02
CA ARG A 210 -7.72 -2.55 1.64
C ARG A 210 -6.87 -3.82 1.55
N PHE A 211 -5.80 -3.89 2.34
CA PHE A 211 -4.85 -5.01 2.33
C PHE A 211 -5.00 -5.94 3.54
N ARG A 212 -6.16 -5.97 4.18
CA ARG A 212 -6.39 -6.72 5.44
C ARG A 212 -6.05 -8.21 5.41
N ASP A 213 -6.10 -8.83 4.23
CA ASP A 213 -5.82 -10.25 4.05
C ASP A 213 -4.38 -10.52 3.56
N MET A 214 -3.55 -9.48 3.52
CA MET A 214 -2.15 -9.56 3.11
C MET A 214 -1.21 -9.54 4.29
N ALA A 215 -0.12 -10.28 4.14
CA ALA A 215 1.03 -10.17 5.02
C ALA A 215 1.76 -8.85 4.73
N MET A 216 2.29 -8.24 5.79
CA MET A 216 2.96 -6.95 5.75
C MET A 216 4.18 -6.98 6.65
N TRP A 217 5.28 -6.36 6.20
CA TRP A 217 6.36 -6.00 7.10
C TRP A 217 5.92 -4.81 7.94
N VAL A 218 5.85 -4.99 9.26
CA VAL A 218 5.52 -3.93 10.21
C VAL A 218 6.75 -3.67 11.06
N ARG A 219 7.31 -2.46 10.94
CA ARG A 219 8.40 -1.98 11.80
C ARG A 219 7.81 -1.07 12.86
N TYR A 220 8.05 -1.38 14.14
CA TYR A 220 7.47 -0.65 15.26
C TYR A 220 8.41 -0.58 16.46
N LEU A 221 8.16 0.35 17.37
CA LEU A 221 8.86 0.47 18.65
C LEU A 221 8.12 -0.33 19.72
N GLU A 222 8.78 -1.31 20.32
CA GLU A 222 8.22 -2.05 21.45
C GLU A 222 8.30 -1.18 22.72
N GLU A 223 7.19 -1.09 23.46
CA GLU A 223 7.19 -0.44 24.77
C GLU A 223 7.84 -1.36 25.79
N ASN A 224 9.11 -1.12 26.08
CA ASN A 224 9.79 -1.78 27.20
C ASN A 224 9.27 -1.20 28.53
N GLU A 225 8.97 -2.08 29.49
CA GLU A 225 8.57 -1.70 30.85
C GLU A 225 9.68 -0.95 31.62
N ASN A 226 10.92 -0.95 31.12
CA ASN A 226 12.08 -0.30 31.74
C ASN A 226 12.39 1.05 31.07
N PRO A 227 12.16 2.19 31.74
CA PRO A 227 12.33 3.54 31.17
C PRO A 227 13.78 3.96 30.88
N GLY A 228 14.78 3.09 31.11
CA GLY A 228 16.20 3.37 30.89
C GLY A 228 16.83 2.65 29.68
N GLN A 229 16.08 1.82 28.95
CA GLN A 229 16.59 1.07 27.81
C GLN A 229 16.14 1.73 26.50
N HIS A 230 17.08 1.97 25.58
CA HIS A 230 16.75 2.47 24.24
C HIS A 230 15.72 1.55 23.58
N LYS A 231 14.61 2.12 23.12
CA LYS A 231 13.58 1.39 22.36
C LYS A 231 14.20 0.97 21.03
N GLN A 232 14.44 -0.32 20.86
CA GLN A 232 14.92 -0.84 19.59
C GLN A 232 13.72 -1.08 18.66
N PRO A 233 13.80 -0.68 17.39
CA PRO A 233 12.76 -0.99 16.43
C PRO A 233 12.74 -2.50 16.16
N VAL A 234 11.55 -3.09 16.24
CA VAL A 234 11.27 -4.48 15.89
C VAL A 234 10.61 -4.48 14.51
N GLU A 235 10.98 -5.44 13.66
CA GLU A 235 10.37 -5.64 12.36
C GLU A 235 9.83 -7.08 12.28
N LYS A 236 8.56 -7.23 11.89
CA LYS A 236 7.90 -8.54 11.86
C LYS A 236 6.87 -8.61 10.74
N VAL A 237 6.69 -9.81 10.17
CA VAL A 237 5.63 -10.02 9.18
C VAL A 237 4.30 -10.26 9.89
N LEU A 238 3.35 -9.37 9.72
CA LEU A 238 2.05 -9.38 10.38
C LEU A 238 0.92 -9.30 9.36
N VAL A 239 -0.29 -9.65 9.77
CA VAL A 239 -1.51 -9.41 8.99
C VAL A 239 -2.41 -8.49 9.81
N PHE A 240 -2.94 -7.45 9.18
CA PHE A 240 -3.86 -6.52 9.83
C PHE A 240 -5.19 -7.23 10.18
N GLU A 241 -5.72 -6.99 11.38
CA GLU A 241 -7.00 -7.56 11.80
C GLU A 241 -8.08 -6.50 11.95
N SER A 242 -7.80 -5.43 12.70
CA SER A 242 -8.76 -4.36 12.95
C SER A 242 -8.09 -3.09 13.48
N MET A 243 -8.80 -1.97 13.36
CA MET A 243 -8.44 -0.70 14.00
C MET A 243 -9.39 -0.42 15.16
N GLU A 244 -8.86 -0.14 16.34
CA GLU A 244 -9.66 0.22 17.51
C GLU A 244 -9.83 1.74 17.54
N GLY A 245 -10.94 2.21 16.96
CA GLY A 245 -11.19 3.65 16.70
C GLY A 245 -11.23 4.54 17.94
N GLY A 246 -11.34 3.99 19.14
CA GLY A 246 -11.28 4.74 20.40
C GLY A 246 -9.86 4.94 20.95
N ALA A 247 -8.89 4.13 20.51
CA ALA A 247 -7.55 4.05 21.12
C ALA A 247 -6.40 4.43 20.16
N GLU A 248 -6.70 4.76 18.89
CA GLU A 248 -5.68 5.00 17.85
C GLU A 248 -4.66 3.85 17.77
N CYS A 249 -5.19 2.62 17.83
CA CYS A 249 -4.42 1.38 17.83
C CYS A 249 -4.79 0.51 16.62
N CYS A 250 -3.78 -0.09 16.02
CA CYS A 250 -3.92 -1.17 15.05
C CYS A 250 -3.71 -2.52 15.74
N VAL A 251 -4.60 -3.48 15.48
CA VAL A 251 -4.48 -4.86 15.94
C VAL A 251 -3.99 -5.72 14.79
N PHE A 252 -2.92 -6.47 15.05
CA PHE A 252 -2.27 -7.35 14.10
C PHE A 252 -2.24 -8.79 14.62
N LYS A 253 -2.28 -9.75 13.69
CA LYS A 253 -2.00 -11.17 13.94
C LYS A 253 -0.68 -11.58 13.30
N LEU A 254 -0.06 -12.63 13.82
CA LEU A 254 1.17 -13.16 13.23
C LEU A 254 0.89 -13.78 11.86
N ALA A 255 1.66 -13.39 10.83
CA ALA A 255 1.53 -13.98 9.50
C ALA A 255 2.12 -15.39 9.47
N ASP A 256 1.44 -16.35 8.84
CA ASP A 256 1.92 -17.73 8.71
C ASP A 256 2.86 -17.88 7.49
N VAL A 257 3.97 -17.14 7.51
CA VAL A 257 4.98 -17.05 6.42
C VAL A 257 6.32 -17.66 6.81
N LYS A 258 7.20 -17.90 5.83
CA LYS A 258 8.48 -18.61 6.03
C LYS A 258 9.40 -17.91 7.03
N GLU A 259 9.44 -16.58 7.01
CA GLU A 259 10.26 -15.71 7.86
C GLU A 259 9.89 -15.94 9.32
N ASN A 260 8.60 -15.83 9.64
CA ASN A 260 8.09 -16.08 11.00
C ASN A 260 8.22 -17.55 11.42
N ARG A 261 8.16 -18.50 10.48
CA ARG A 261 8.37 -19.94 10.78
C ARG A 261 9.84 -20.29 10.99
N ALA A 262 10.76 -19.59 10.30
CA ALA A 262 12.20 -19.84 10.38
C ALA A 262 12.71 -19.55 11.80
N GLU A 263 12.20 -18.49 12.43
CA GLU A 263 12.45 -18.17 13.84
C GLU A 263 12.03 -19.30 14.81
N LEU A 264 11.08 -20.14 14.41
CA LEU A 264 10.55 -21.25 15.22
C LEU A 264 11.21 -22.61 14.92
N GLY A 265 12.08 -22.67 13.91
CA GLY A 265 12.80 -23.87 13.50
C GLY A 265 12.19 -24.62 12.30
N LYS A 266 13.01 -24.78 11.24
CA LYS A 266 12.81 -25.64 10.05
C LYS A 266 11.40 -25.61 9.42
N GLY A 267 10.77 -24.44 9.34
CA GLY A 267 9.54 -24.26 8.54
C GLY A 267 8.28 -24.90 9.11
N ARG A 268 8.26 -25.25 10.41
CA ARG A 268 7.06 -25.77 11.06
C ARG A 268 5.91 -24.75 10.97
N PRO A 269 4.67 -25.18 10.65
CA PRO A 269 3.52 -24.28 10.70
C PRO A 269 3.34 -23.66 12.09
N LEU A 270 2.71 -22.48 12.14
CA LEU A 270 2.44 -21.81 13.40
C LEU A 270 1.59 -22.69 14.34
N THR A 271 1.97 -22.73 15.62
CA THR A 271 1.15 -23.37 16.65
C THR A 271 -0.17 -22.61 16.84
N ARG A 272 -1.19 -23.27 17.38
CA ARG A 272 -2.49 -22.62 17.67
C ARG A 272 -2.33 -21.34 18.51
N LYS A 273 -1.46 -21.37 19.53
CA LYS A 273 -1.17 -20.20 20.37
C LYS A 273 -0.63 -19.02 19.57
N LEU A 274 0.21 -19.28 18.56
CA LEU A 274 0.79 -18.25 17.71
C LEU A 274 -0.22 -17.72 16.67
N LYS A 275 -1.12 -18.57 16.18
CA LYS A 275 -2.22 -18.15 15.29
C LYS A 275 -3.23 -17.25 16.01
N ASP A 276 -3.46 -17.51 17.29
CA ASP A 276 -4.36 -16.73 18.14
C ASP A 276 -3.67 -15.51 18.77
N TRP A 277 -2.34 -15.36 18.60
CA TRP A 277 -1.60 -14.22 19.11
C TRP A 277 -2.02 -12.93 18.41
N ARG A 278 -2.15 -11.86 19.21
CA ARG A 278 -2.52 -10.51 18.76
C ARG A 278 -1.57 -9.48 19.33
N LEU A 279 -1.23 -8.51 18.50
CA LEU A 279 -0.40 -7.36 18.84
C LEU A 279 -1.22 -6.09 18.63
N SER A 280 -1.42 -5.34 19.71
CA SER A 280 -2.00 -4.00 19.63
C SER A 280 -0.88 -2.97 19.59
N LEU A 281 -0.83 -2.16 18.54
CA LEU A 281 0.17 -1.11 18.35
C LEU A 281 -0.50 0.26 18.25
N PRO A 282 -0.17 1.21 19.14
CA PRO A 282 -0.51 2.62 18.94
C PRO A 282 0.09 3.15 17.63
N PHE A 283 -0.61 4.02 16.91
CA PHE A 283 -0.11 4.59 15.64
C PHE A 283 1.28 5.22 15.79
N LYS A 284 1.52 5.94 16.89
CA LYS A 284 2.81 6.57 17.20
C LYS A 284 3.99 5.61 17.36
N SER A 285 3.73 4.31 17.59
CA SER A 285 4.78 3.30 17.71
C SER A 285 5.12 2.65 16.37
N ILE A 286 4.25 2.77 15.37
CA ILE A 286 4.45 2.19 14.04
C ILE A 286 5.37 3.14 13.27
N LEU A 287 6.50 2.62 12.80
CA LEU A 287 7.50 3.38 12.07
C LEU A 287 7.28 3.28 10.56
N ARG A 288 6.99 2.08 10.05
CA ARG A 288 6.66 1.84 8.64
C ARG A 288 5.91 0.53 8.45
N ILE A 289 5.10 0.47 7.39
CA ILE A 289 4.41 -0.73 6.94
C ILE A 289 4.62 -0.89 5.43
N LYS A 290 5.06 -2.07 4.99
CA LYS A 290 5.23 -2.45 3.59
C LYS A 290 4.53 -3.77 3.30
N LEU A 291 4.13 -4.02 2.05
CA LEU A 291 3.58 -5.33 1.68
C LEU A 291 4.67 -6.40 1.77
N TYR A 292 4.32 -7.57 2.29
CA TYR A 292 5.17 -8.74 2.23
C TYR A 292 4.86 -9.53 0.97
N LEU A 293 5.86 -9.74 0.12
CA LEU A 293 5.79 -10.66 -1.01
C LEU A 293 6.68 -11.88 -0.74
N ASP A 294 6.11 -13.08 -0.82
CA ASP A 294 6.90 -14.31 -0.76
C ASP A 294 7.71 -14.42 -2.06
N SER A 295 9.04 -14.29 -1.96
CA SER A 295 9.96 -14.37 -3.10
C SER A 295 10.10 -15.78 -3.68
N ARG A 296 9.35 -16.78 -3.17
CA ARG A 296 9.36 -18.16 -3.66
C ARG A 296 7.95 -18.76 -3.70
N ALA A 297 7.33 -18.71 -4.88
CA ALA A 297 6.35 -19.70 -5.31
C ALA A 297 7.07 -20.89 -5.94
#